data_AF-A0A835CHK0-F1
#
_entry.id   AF-A0A835CHK0-F1
#
_cell.length_a   1.000
_cell.length_b   1.000
_cell.length_c   1.000
_cell.angle_alpha   90.00
_cell.angle_beta   90.00
_cell.angle_gamma   90.00
#
_symmetry.space_group_name_H-M   'P 1'
#
loop_
_entity.id
_entity.type
_entity.pdbx_description
1 polymer ?
#
loop_
_entity_poly.entity_id
_entity_poly.type
_entity_poly.pdbx_seq_one_letter_code
_entity_poly.pdbx_strand_id
1 'polypeptide(L)'
;MAKGTEEEGEFVVTKYNPHFDELLETYNTLLEDSREVLEKYEELKVSHSKLLKAFNSMKLEKEALEDKIKSMSALIVENRNLKDTIDKLNHYLGQFVKREENLSLILGSQRNPNDKSGLGFEAESSRTKKNKEEAEPNSSSLPESPAESIKGENITKGKAPKNGNSSQLIPCNLSLAIQMKA
;
A
#
# COMPACT_ATOMS: atom_id res chain seq x y z
N MET A 1 -8.54 -88.56 -92.52
CA MET A 1 -7.40 -88.67 -91.57
C MET A 1 -6.60 -87.38 -91.73
N ALA A 2 -6.28 -86.55 -90.74
CA ALA A 2 -6.38 -86.57 -89.27
C ALA A 2 -6.67 -85.12 -88.79
N LYS A 3 -7.62 -84.93 -87.86
CA LYS A 3 -7.39 -84.52 -86.44
C LYS A 3 -6.44 -83.31 -86.35
N GLY A 4 -6.88 -82.09 -86.07
CA GLY A 4 -7.77 -81.70 -84.97
C GLY A 4 -6.93 -81.62 -83.68
N THR A 5 -6.24 -80.51 -83.48
CA THR A 5 -5.56 -80.15 -82.23
C THR A 5 -5.95 -78.72 -81.90
N GLU A 6 -7.05 -78.63 -81.18
CA GLU A 6 -7.39 -77.51 -80.32
C GLU A 6 -6.40 -77.57 -79.15
N GLU A 7 -5.32 -76.78 -79.21
CA GLU A 7 -4.53 -76.48 -78.02
C GLU A 7 -5.29 -75.44 -77.22
N GLU A 8 -6.14 -75.99 -76.34
CA GLU A 8 -6.35 -75.59 -74.97
C GLU A 8 -5.87 -74.18 -74.63
N GLY A 9 -6.83 -73.27 -74.50
CA GLY A 9 -6.63 -72.02 -73.79
C GLY A 9 -6.09 -72.32 -72.39
N GLU A 10 -4.78 -72.12 -72.24
CA GLU A 10 -4.09 -72.22 -70.96
C GLU A 10 -4.68 -71.18 -70.02
N PHE A 11 -5.58 -71.69 -69.19
CA PHE A 11 -6.25 -71.01 -68.10
C PHE A 11 -5.17 -70.43 -67.20
N VAL A 12 -4.91 -69.13 -67.33
CA VAL A 12 -4.10 -68.38 -66.38
C VAL A 12 -4.87 -68.33 -65.07
N VAL A 13 -4.75 -69.38 -64.25
CA VAL A 13 -4.95 -69.28 -62.81
C VAL A 13 -3.79 -68.41 -62.33
N THR A 14 -3.98 -67.11 -62.34
CA THR A 14 -3.16 -66.22 -61.53
C THR A 14 -3.31 -66.72 -60.09
N LYS A 15 -2.27 -67.40 -59.59
CA LYS A 15 -2.16 -67.76 -58.17
C LYS A 15 -2.47 -66.51 -57.37
N TYR A 16 -3.59 -66.51 -56.65
CA TYR A 16 -3.91 -65.50 -55.65
C TYR A 16 -2.69 -65.32 -54.74
N ASN A 17 -2.13 -64.11 -54.71
CA ASN A 17 -0.94 -63.80 -53.94
C ASN A 17 -1.38 -63.10 -52.65
N PRO A 18 -1.44 -63.81 -51.51
CA PRO A 18 -1.95 -63.26 -50.25
C PRO A 18 -1.18 -62.04 -49.75
N HIS A 19 0.07 -61.86 -50.18
CA HIS A 19 0.87 -60.67 -49.87
C HIS A 19 0.32 -59.38 -50.48
N PHE A 20 -0.51 -59.46 -51.52
CA PHE A 20 -1.15 -58.27 -52.09
C PHE A 20 -2.23 -57.70 -51.16
N ASP A 21 -2.97 -58.57 -50.48
CA ASP A 21 -4.03 -58.15 -49.55
C ASP A 21 -3.43 -57.57 -48.26
N GLU A 22 -2.34 -58.16 -47.76
CA GLU A 22 -1.55 -57.60 -46.65
C GLU A 22 -0.98 -56.21 -47.00
N LEU A 23 -0.47 -56.03 -48.22
CA LEU A 23 0.03 -54.74 -48.69
C LEU A 23 -1.10 -53.71 -48.80
N LEU A 24 -2.27 -54.12 -49.29
CA LEU A 24 -3.43 -53.24 -49.41
C LEU A 24 -3.94 -52.80 -48.03
N GLU A 25 -3.97 -53.71 -47.05
CA GLU A 25 -4.36 -53.41 -45.66
C GLU A 25 -3.40 -52.42 -44.99
N THR A 26 -2.08 -52.65 -45.14
CA THR A 26 -1.07 -51.73 -44.60
C THR A 26 -1.10 -50.36 -45.28
N TYR A 27 -1.33 -50.31 -46.59
CA TYR A 27 -1.51 -49.05 -47.32
C TYR A 27 -2.75 -48.28 -46.84
N ASN A 28 -3.88 -48.95 -46.67
CA ASN A 28 -5.11 -48.32 -46.16
C ASN A 28 -4.93 -47.81 -44.72
N THR A 29 -4.23 -48.56 -43.88
CA THR A 29 -3.88 -48.13 -42.52
C THR A 29 -3.02 -46.87 -42.54
N LEU A 30 -1.97 -46.85 -43.38
CA LEU A 30 -1.10 -45.68 -43.55
C LEU A 30 -1.87 -44.45 -44.07
N LEU A 31 -2.85 -44.67 -44.96
CA LEU A 31 -3.69 -43.60 -45.48
C LEU A 31 -4.55 -42.97 -44.38
N GLU A 32 -5.11 -43.79 -43.50
CA GLU A 32 -5.92 -43.32 -42.37
C GLU A 32 -5.04 -42.60 -41.33
N ASP A 33 -3.87 -43.16 -40.98
CA ASP A 33 -2.89 -42.51 -40.11
C ASP A 33 -2.46 -41.15 -40.67
N SER A 34 -2.20 -41.07 -41.99
CA SER A 34 -1.84 -39.81 -42.65
C SER A 34 -2.97 -38.78 -42.56
N ARG A 35 -4.23 -39.21 -42.61
CA ARG A 35 -5.40 -38.33 -42.47
C ARG A 35 -5.52 -37.82 -41.04
N GLU A 36 -5.37 -38.70 -40.05
CA GLU A 36 -5.42 -38.33 -38.63
C GLU A 36 -4.31 -37.32 -38.27
N VAL A 37 -3.09 -37.53 -38.78
CA VAL A 37 -1.97 -36.60 -38.58
C VAL A 37 -2.28 -35.22 -39.16
N LEU A 38 -2.90 -35.16 -40.34
CA LEU A 38 -3.28 -33.88 -40.97
C LEU A 38 -4.32 -33.12 -40.15
N GLU A 39 -5.32 -33.83 -39.61
CA GLU A 39 -6.34 -33.24 -38.73
C GLU A 39 -5.71 -32.66 -37.46
N LYS A 40 -4.87 -33.45 -36.77
CA LYS A 40 -4.13 -33.00 -35.57
C LYS A 40 -3.23 -31.81 -35.87
N TYR A 41 -2.62 -31.75 -37.06
CA TYR A 41 -1.79 -30.62 -37.46
C TYR A 41 -2.60 -29.33 -37.60
N GLU A 42 -3.78 -29.38 -38.22
CA GLU A 42 -4.64 -28.20 -38.34
C GLU A 42 -5.18 -27.75 -36.97
N GLU A 43 -5.54 -28.68 -36.08
CA GLU A 43 -5.87 -28.35 -34.69
C GLU A 43 -4.71 -27.68 -33.96
N LEU A 44 -3.49 -28.20 -34.10
CA LEU A 44 -2.28 -27.64 -33.51
C LEU A 44 -2.01 -26.22 -34.03
N LYS A 45 -2.22 -25.99 -35.32
CA LYS A 45 -2.05 -24.67 -35.94
C LYS A 45 -3.07 -23.65 -35.41
N VAL A 46 -4.33 -24.06 -35.23
CA VAL A 46 -5.38 -23.22 -34.63
C VAL A 46 -5.05 -22.89 -33.17
N SER A 47 -4.65 -23.89 -32.38
CA SER A 47 -4.28 -23.69 -30.97
C SER A 47 -3.04 -22.79 -30.82
N HIS A 48 -2.03 -22.97 -31.68
CA HIS A 48 -0.86 -22.08 -31.73
C HIS A 48 -1.25 -20.63 -32.04
N SER A 49 -2.15 -20.40 -33.01
CA SER A 49 -2.64 -19.05 -33.32
C SER A 49 -3.36 -18.40 -32.12
N LYS A 50 -4.19 -19.17 -31.41
CA LYS A 50 -4.88 -18.70 -30.19
C LYS A 50 -3.87 -18.35 -29.09
N LEU A 51 -2.88 -19.21 -28.86
CA LEU A 51 -1.84 -18.98 -27.87
C LEU A 51 -1.03 -17.71 -28.18
N LEU A 52 -0.67 -17.50 -29.45
CA LEU A 52 0.09 -16.32 -29.87
C LEU A 52 -0.70 -15.02 -29.63
N LYS A 53 -2.01 -15.02 -29.90
CA LYS A 53 -2.89 -13.88 -29.60
C LYS A 53 -2.95 -13.61 -28.10
N ALA A 54 -3.13 -14.65 -27.28
CA ALA A 54 -3.17 -14.53 -25.82
C ALA A 54 -1.83 -13.98 -25.27
N PHE A 55 -0.70 -14.48 -25.77
CA PHE A 55 0.63 -14.00 -25.40
C PHE A 55 0.81 -12.51 -25.70
N ASN A 56 0.43 -12.06 -26.90
CA ASN A 56 0.52 -10.65 -27.26
C ASN A 56 -0.38 -9.77 -26.41
N SER A 57 -1.59 -10.23 -26.06
CA SER A 57 -2.49 -9.51 -25.14
C SER A 57 -1.86 -9.36 -23.76
N MET A 58 -1.33 -10.45 -23.18
CA MET A 58 -0.66 -10.41 -21.89
C MET A 58 0.57 -9.49 -21.90
N LYS A 59 1.31 -9.44 -23.01
CA LYS A 59 2.45 -8.53 -23.16
C LYS A 59 2.01 -7.06 -23.08
N LEU A 60 0.94 -6.69 -23.77
CA LEU A 60 0.40 -5.32 -23.72
C LEU A 60 -0.15 -4.97 -22.33
N GLU A 61 -0.85 -5.91 -21.69
CA GLU A 61 -1.34 -5.70 -20.32
C GLU A 61 -0.20 -5.51 -19.32
N LYS A 62 0.88 -6.27 -19.46
CA LYS A 62 2.09 -6.11 -18.65
C LYS A 62 2.70 -4.72 -18.84
N GLU A 63 2.87 -4.26 -20.07
CA GLU A 63 3.40 -2.92 -20.37
C GLU A 63 2.52 -1.82 -19.75
N ALA A 64 1.19 -1.95 -19.88
CA ALA A 64 0.24 -1.01 -19.26
C ALA A 64 0.31 -1.02 -17.72
N LEU A 65 0.52 -2.18 -17.10
CA LEU A 65 0.72 -2.29 -15.64
C LEU A 65 2.04 -1.67 -15.19
N GLU A 66 3.11 -1.85 -15.95
CA GLU A 66 4.41 -1.21 -15.66
C GLU A 66 4.29 0.32 -15.66
N ASP A 67 3.55 0.89 -16.62
CA ASP A 67 3.33 2.34 -16.67
C ASP A 67 2.46 2.84 -15.51
N LYS A 68 1.42 2.08 -15.11
CA LYS A 68 0.65 2.39 -13.90
C LYS A 68 1.52 2.35 -12.65
N ILE A 69 2.42 1.37 -12.53
CA ILE A 69 3.35 1.26 -11.39
C ILE A 69 4.32 2.45 -11.35
N LYS A 70 4.85 2.88 -12.50
CA LYS A 70 5.70 4.08 -12.58
C LYS A 70 4.94 5.33 -12.12
N SER A 71 3.72 5.53 -12.61
CA SER A 71 2.86 6.65 -12.20
C SER A 71 2.57 6.63 -10.69
N MET A 72 2.19 5.46 -10.16
CA MET A 72 1.94 5.29 -8.72
C MET A 72 3.19 5.56 -7.88
N SER A 73 4.36 5.12 -8.34
CA SER A 73 5.63 5.39 -7.66
C SER A 73 5.96 6.87 -7.61
N ALA A 74 5.70 7.62 -8.68
CA ALA A 74 5.87 9.07 -8.70
C ALA A 74 4.95 9.77 -7.68
N LEU A 75 3.67 9.37 -7.62
CA LEU A 75 2.72 9.90 -6.63
C LEU A 75 3.11 9.58 -5.19
N ILE A 76 3.71 8.42 -4.92
CA ILE A 76 4.22 8.09 -3.58
C ILE A 76 5.35 9.05 -3.18
N VAL A 77 6.27 9.36 -4.10
CA VAL A 77 7.36 10.31 -3.85
C VAL A 77 6.80 11.72 -3.59
N GLU A 78 5.86 12.18 -4.41
CA GLU A 78 5.21 13.48 -4.23
C GLU A 78 4.51 13.60 -2.87
N ASN A 79 3.74 12.57 -2.47
CA ASN A 79 3.09 12.54 -1.16
C ASN A 79 4.08 12.61 0.00
N ARG A 80 5.26 11.97 -0.12
CA ARG A 80 6.33 12.08 0.88
C ARG A 80 6.84 13.52 0.97
N ASN A 81 7.09 14.17 -0.17
CA ASN A 81 7.56 15.56 -0.19
C ASN A 81 6.52 16.54 0.40
N LEU A 82 5.23 16.32 0.10
CA LEU A 82 4.14 17.11 0.67
C LEU A 82 4.06 16.92 2.18
N LYS A 83 4.22 15.69 2.67
CA LYS A 83 4.27 15.39 4.10
C LYS A 83 5.43 16.12 4.79
N ASP A 84 6.63 16.07 4.22
CA ASP A 84 7.78 16.80 4.76
C ASP A 84 7.54 18.32 4.81
N THR A 85 6.81 18.85 3.83
CA THR A 85 6.43 20.27 3.78
C THR A 85 5.42 20.60 4.87
N ILE A 86 4.41 19.76 5.07
CA ILE A 86 3.43 19.90 6.16
C ILE A 86 4.13 19.85 7.52
N ASP A 87 5.05 18.93 7.73
CA ASP A 87 5.79 18.80 8.98
C ASP A 87 6.64 20.05 9.27
N LYS A 88 7.27 20.63 8.25
CA LYS A 88 7.98 21.93 8.38
C LYS A 88 7.03 23.07 8.72
N LEU A 89 5.88 23.17 8.06
CA LEU A 89 4.89 24.21 8.33
C LEU A 89 4.32 24.10 9.74
N ASN A 90 3.98 22.89 10.19
CA ASN A 90 3.53 22.62 11.55
C ASN A 90 4.60 23.00 12.58
N HIS A 91 5.87 22.73 12.28
CA HIS A 91 6.98 23.15 13.13
C HIS A 91 7.05 24.69 13.26
N TYR A 92 6.96 25.41 12.14
CA TYR A 92 6.96 26.89 12.17
C TYR A 92 5.74 27.46 12.87
N LEU A 93 4.55 26.87 12.67
CA LEU A 93 3.33 27.29 13.34
C LEU A 93 3.45 27.08 14.86
N GLY A 94 3.99 25.95 15.31
CA GLY A 94 4.25 25.70 16.73
C GLY A 94 5.23 26.71 17.34
N GLN A 95 6.26 27.11 16.60
CA GLN A 95 7.16 28.19 17.04
C GLN A 95 6.45 29.55 17.12
N PHE A 96 5.59 29.86 16.17
CA PHE A 96 4.83 31.11 16.13
C PHE A 96 3.90 31.22 17.35
N VAL A 97 3.07 30.20 17.59
CA VAL A 97 2.15 30.14 18.74
C VAL A 97 2.90 30.31 20.06
N LYS A 98 4.03 29.61 20.23
CA LYS A 98 4.85 29.75 21.44
C LYS A 98 5.40 31.18 21.64
N ARG A 99 5.78 31.86 20.55
CA ARG A 99 6.26 33.26 20.64
C ARG A 99 5.13 34.22 20.98
N GLU A 100 3.93 33.99 20.45
CA GLU A 100 2.73 34.75 20.79
C GLU A 100 2.36 34.59 22.28
N GLU A 101 2.35 33.37 22.79
CA GLU A 101 2.11 33.08 24.22
C GLU A 101 3.14 33.79 25.11
N ASN A 102 4.43 33.71 24.75
CA ASN A 102 5.49 34.41 25.47
C ASN A 102 5.29 35.93 25.45
N LEU A 103 4.88 36.51 24.32
CA LEU A 103 4.61 37.93 24.21
C LEU A 103 3.41 38.33 25.09
N SER A 104 2.34 37.54 25.07
CA SER A 104 1.17 37.73 25.93
C SER A 104 1.56 37.70 27.41
N LEU A 105 2.42 36.76 27.83
CA LEU A 105 2.95 36.70 29.20
C LEU A 105 3.72 37.96 29.58
N ILE A 106 4.60 38.44 28.71
CA ILE A 106 5.39 39.67 28.93
C ILE A 106 4.47 40.87 29.08
N LEU A 107 3.48 41.02 28.17
CA LEU A 107 2.53 42.13 28.19
C LEU A 107 1.60 42.08 29.41
N GLY A 108 1.11 40.89 29.78
CA GLY A 108 0.28 40.70 30.97
C GLY A 108 1.04 40.94 32.28
N SER A 109 2.37 40.77 32.27
CA SER A 109 3.24 41.05 33.41
C SER A 109 3.71 42.51 33.48
N GLN A 110 3.37 43.35 32.50
CA GLN A 110 3.70 44.77 32.59
C GLN A 110 2.90 45.40 33.74
N ARG A 111 3.63 46.03 34.68
CA ARG A 111 3.02 46.82 35.75
C ARG A 111 2.04 47.81 35.14
N ASN A 112 0.90 47.98 35.80
CA ASN A 112 -0.08 49.00 35.44
C ASN A 112 0.68 50.33 35.27
N PRO A 113 0.54 51.06 34.15
CA PRO A 113 1.31 52.30 33.92
C PRO A 113 1.07 53.36 35.02
N ASN A 114 -0.03 53.24 35.78
CA ASN A 114 -0.33 54.08 36.93
C ASN A 114 0.30 53.59 38.24
N ASP A 115 0.78 52.35 38.30
CA ASP A 115 1.49 51.77 39.44
C ASP A 115 2.98 52.18 39.41
N LYS A 116 3.26 53.37 39.92
CA LYS A 116 4.61 53.93 40.04
C LYS A 116 5.37 53.43 41.27
N SER A 117 4.79 52.50 42.06
CA SER A 117 5.42 51.98 43.29
C SER A 117 6.79 51.36 43.04
N GLY A 118 7.02 50.81 41.85
CA GLY A 118 8.30 50.25 41.42
C GLY A 118 9.36 51.27 40.99
N LEU A 119 9.00 52.54 40.83
CA LEU A 119 9.87 53.63 40.40
C LEU A 119 10.29 54.54 41.57
N GLY A 120 9.97 54.16 42.80
CA GLY A 120 10.26 54.97 44.00
C GLY A 120 9.28 56.14 44.19
N PHE A 121 8.20 56.22 43.42
CA PHE A 121 7.09 57.12 43.73
C PHE A 121 6.23 56.45 44.79
N GLU A 122 6.29 57.00 46.00
CA GLU A 122 5.30 56.67 47.03
C GLU A 122 3.93 57.06 46.50
N ALA A 123 2.98 56.12 46.54
CA ALA A 123 1.59 56.44 46.24
C ALA A 123 1.20 57.58 47.20
N GLU A 124 0.85 58.75 46.65
CA GLU A 124 0.33 59.86 47.44
C GLU A 124 -0.88 59.32 48.21
N SER A 125 -0.65 58.98 49.49
CA SER A 125 -1.71 58.57 50.37
C SER A 125 -2.63 59.77 50.42
N SER A 126 -3.80 59.64 49.78
CA SER A 126 -4.89 60.58 49.90
C SER A 126 -5.02 60.90 51.39
N ARG A 127 -4.59 62.10 51.77
CA ARG A 127 -4.82 62.66 53.10
C ARG A 127 -6.31 62.98 53.19
N THR A 128 -7.16 61.96 53.27
CA THR A 128 -8.50 62.10 53.80
C THR A 128 -8.34 62.35 55.28
N LYS A 129 -8.60 63.60 55.67
CA LYS A 129 -8.60 64.05 57.05
C LYS A 129 -9.48 63.12 57.89
N LYS A 130 -8.87 62.66 58.99
CA LYS A 130 -9.50 62.12 60.20
C LYS A 130 -10.85 62.78 60.50
N ASN A 131 -11.85 61.96 60.82
CA ASN A 131 -12.69 62.21 61.99
C ASN A 131 -12.58 60.99 62.92
N LYS A 132 -12.55 61.31 64.21
CA LYS A 132 -12.07 60.53 65.35
C LYS A 132 -13.26 60.33 66.29
N GLU A 133 -13.59 59.10 66.63
CA GLU A 133 -14.35 58.68 67.82
C GLU A 133 -14.01 57.19 68.01
N GLU A 134 -12.96 56.86 68.78
CA GLU A 134 -12.99 56.59 70.23
C GLU A 134 -14.05 55.56 70.67
N ALA A 135 -13.62 54.29 70.73
CA ALA A 135 -13.86 53.40 71.89
C ALA A 135 -13.00 52.12 71.76
N GLU A 136 -12.11 51.92 72.73
CA GLU A 136 -11.40 50.68 73.07
C GLU A 136 -12.06 50.08 74.35
N PRO A 137 -11.67 48.91 74.92
CA PRO A 137 -10.82 47.79 74.43
C PRO A 137 -11.30 46.37 74.85
N ASN A 138 -10.46 45.36 74.53
CA ASN A 138 -10.31 44.00 75.12
C ASN A 138 -11.24 42.89 74.55
N SER A 139 -10.82 41.65 74.26
CA SER A 139 -9.65 40.83 74.65
C SER A 139 -9.51 39.57 73.76
N SER A 140 -8.28 39.04 73.63
CA SER A 140 -7.86 37.61 73.45
C SER A 140 -8.55 36.73 72.39
N SER A 141 -7.91 35.97 71.49
CA SER A 141 -6.66 35.18 71.56
C SER A 141 -6.26 34.66 70.16
N LEU A 142 -4.95 34.59 69.90
CA LEU A 142 -4.25 33.79 68.86
C LEU A 142 -4.23 32.28 69.24
N PRO A 143 -3.67 31.37 68.42
CA PRO A 143 -3.49 31.31 66.96
C PRO A 143 -3.95 29.95 66.37
N GLU A 144 -4.15 29.86 65.06
CA GLU A 144 -3.81 28.61 64.34
C GLU A 144 -3.44 28.90 62.89
N SER A 145 -2.35 28.29 62.47
CA SER A 145 -1.56 28.61 61.28
C SER A 145 -2.08 27.88 60.03
N PRO A 146 -1.58 28.25 58.84
CA PRO A 146 -2.09 27.79 57.56
C PRO A 146 -1.45 26.49 57.11
N ALA A 147 -2.23 25.61 56.49
CA ALA A 147 -1.71 24.48 55.75
C ALA A 147 -1.55 24.87 54.27
N GLU A 148 -0.28 25.04 53.87
CA GLU A 148 0.18 24.87 52.50
C GLU A 148 -0.15 23.46 51.98
N SER A 149 -0.50 23.34 50.70
CA SER A 149 -0.05 22.18 49.93
C SER A 149 0.03 22.52 48.44
N ILE A 150 1.22 22.94 48.04
CA ILE A 150 1.75 22.68 46.70
C ILE A 150 2.61 21.43 46.84
N LYS A 151 2.27 20.37 46.11
CA LYS A 151 3.23 19.32 45.74
C LYS A 151 3.46 19.41 44.23
N GLY A 152 4.60 19.93 43.85
CA GLY A 152 5.31 19.46 42.67
C GLY A 152 6.30 18.39 43.13
N GLU A 153 6.48 17.34 42.32
CA GLU A 153 7.73 16.58 42.33
C GLU A 153 8.09 16.11 40.92
N ASN A 154 9.40 16.09 40.72
CA ASN A 154 10.12 16.05 39.46
C ASN A 154 10.27 14.64 38.87
N ILE A 155 10.29 14.60 37.53
CA ILE A 155 11.23 13.93 36.63
C ILE A 155 12.24 12.95 37.31
N THR A 156 12.30 11.70 36.85
CA THR A 156 13.57 11.07 36.40
C THR A 156 13.39 9.76 35.62
N LYS A 157 14.15 9.67 34.52
CA LYS A 157 14.79 8.48 33.90
C LYS A 157 13.92 7.51 33.08
N GLY A 158 13.90 7.79 31.78
CA GLY A 158 14.42 6.92 30.73
C GLY A 158 14.23 5.40 30.84
N LYS A 159 13.40 4.86 29.95
CA LYS A 159 13.65 3.54 29.35
C LYS A 159 13.27 3.60 27.87
N ALA A 160 14.27 3.33 27.04
CA ALA A 160 14.20 3.26 25.59
C ALA A 160 13.06 2.34 25.08
N PRO A 161 12.50 2.59 23.89
CA PRO A 161 11.75 1.56 23.19
C PRO A 161 12.74 0.47 22.78
N LYS A 162 12.68 -0.69 23.45
CA LYS A 162 13.34 -1.89 22.95
C LYS A 162 12.53 -2.41 21.76
N ASN A 163 13.24 -2.48 20.63
CA ASN A 163 12.97 -3.28 19.46
C ASN A 163 12.16 -4.55 19.73
N GLY A 164 11.24 -4.82 18.81
CA GLY A 164 10.57 -6.11 18.70
C GLY A 164 9.84 -6.19 17.37
N ASN A 165 10.57 -6.61 16.34
CA ASN A 165 10.04 -7.06 15.06
C ASN A 165 8.71 -7.82 15.22
N SER A 166 7.69 -7.40 14.48
CA SER A 166 6.70 -8.35 13.99
C SER A 166 6.44 -8.03 12.53
N SER A 167 7.10 -8.84 11.71
CA SER A 167 6.80 -9.04 10.31
C SER A 167 5.30 -9.24 10.12
N GLN A 168 4.63 -8.31 9.45
CA GLN A 168 3.52 -8.67 8.59
C GLN A 168 3.94 -8.36 7.16
N LEU A 169 4.63 -9.35 6.58
CA LEU A 169 4.50 -9.64 5.16
C LEU A 169 3.01 -9.56 4.83
N ILE A 170 2.65 -8.67 3.92
CA ILE A 170 1.44 -8.84 3.13
C ILE A 170 1.87 -9.77 1.98
N PRO A 171 1.48 -11.05 1.97
CA PRO A 171 1.61 -11.83 0.76
C PRO A 171 0.50 -11.35 -0.18
N CYS A 172 0.84 -10.49 -1.13
CA CYS A 172 0.00 -10.33 -2.33
C CYS A 172 0.15 -11.59 -3.20
N ASN A 173 -0.43 -12.69 -2.72
CA ASN A 173 -0.80 -13.82 -3.56
C ASN A 173 -1.99 -13.39 -4.41
N LEU A 174 -1.74 -12.68 -5.52
CA LEU A 174 -2.67 -12.74 -6.64
C LEU A 174 -2.36 -14.01 -7.43
N SER A 175 -2.91 -15.11 -6.95
CA SER A 175 -3.18 -16.28 -7.77
C SER A 175 -4.25 -15.86 -8.80
N LEU A 176 -3.82 -15.48 -10.00
CA LEU A 176 -4.74 -15.26 -11.10
C LEU A 176 -5.17 -16.63 -11.61
N ALA A 177 -6.27 -17.13 -11.06
CA ALA A 177 -6.97 -18.31 -11.55
C ALA A 177 -7.44 -18.03 -12.98
N ILE A 178 -6.80 -18.70 -13.93
CA ILE A 178 -7.28 -18.83 -15.31
C ILE A 178 -8.57 -19.65 -15.26
N GLN A 179 -9.73 -18.99 -15.17
CA GLN A 179 -11.00 -19.63 -15.51
C GLN A 179 -11.11 -19.68 -17.04
N MET A 180 -10.72 -20.82 -17.60
CA MET A 180 -11.23 -21.24 -18.91
C MET A 180 -12.74 -21.40 -18.78
N LYS A 181 -13.51 -20.48 -19.36
CA LYS A 181 -14.90 -20.74 -19.74
C LYS A 181 -14.91 -21.22 -21.19
N ALA A 182 -15.66 -22.31 -21.38
CA ALA A 182 -15.94 -23.01 -22.62
C ALA A 182 -16.41 -22.08 -23.75
#